data_AF-A0A355GVK9-F1
#
_entry.id   AF-A0A355GVK9-F1
#
_cell.length_a   1.000
_cell.length_b   1.000
_cell.length_c   1.000
_cell.angle_alpha   90.00
_cell.angle_beta   90.00
_cell.angle_gamma   90.00
#
_symmetry.space_group_name_H-M   'P 1'
#
loop_
_entity.id
_entity.type
_entity.pdbx_description
1 polymer ?
#
loop_
_entity_poly.entity_id
_entity_poly.type
_entity_poly.pdbx_seq_one_letter_code
_entity_poly.pdbx_strand_id
1 'polypeptide(L)'
;MPVIEGVIERLTFHNEENGYTVANFKLSDSSSSCAVVGTILPVTVGESLRLTGDWENHASYGRQFKFQSFERLAPATLTGIEKYLGSGLIKGIGPQMARRIVAKFGLETLNIIRSDPEKLHEVEGIGTKKHEAICSAIAEHREIEDIMVFLQGYGVTPSYAAKIFKTYGRQAIQVVSDNPYRLAEDVFGIGFKTADKIALAMGIPLESPKRLIPGIEFFITEMTNEGHVYAPLDEFVAWAAEKLTVDQEIVHGTLPALIQKKSIICEESPDLGSLLYPAQFYYAERSVAERLMRLSRAEKTTGKDVSAALQKVRDHNSIKLAPAQLQAVQSALQNGVLVITGGPGTGKTTTLKALLEVFRSAGLRTLLAAPTGRAAKRMTEATGQQAKTLHRLLEFGYESGGFRFCRNETNPLEAEAVIIDEVSMVDLMLMHNLLKAIPDHCRLVLVGDSDQLPSVGAGNVLRDIIDSGRIPVVRLTRVFRQGNESYIAVNA
;
A
#
# COMPACT_ATOMS: atom_id res chain seq x y z
N MET A 1 -12.96 9.96 30.98
CA MET A 1 -11.49 10.09 30.79
C MET A 1 -11.01 11.26 31.62
N PRO A 2 -9.81 11.21 32.25
CA PRO A 2 -9.27 12.34 32.99
C PRO A 2 -9.09 13.58 32.09
N VAL A 3 -9.23 14.75 32.71
CA VAL A 3 -9.10 16.06 32.07
C VAL A 3 -8.02 16.85 32.79
N ILE A 4 -7.15 17.52 32.04
CA ILE A 4 -6.15 18.45 32.59
C ILE A 4 -6.21 19.78 31.86
N GLU A 5 -6.04 20.88 32.60
CA GLU A 5 -5.98 22.23 32.05
C GLU A 5 -4.61 22.85 32.32
N GLY A 6 -4.14 23.65 31.37
CA GLY A 6 -2.81 24.23 31.48
C GLY A 6 -2.34 24.95 30.23
N VAL A 7 -1.05 25.28 30.21
CA VAL A 7 -0.39 26.04 29.14
C VAL A 7 0.76 25.24 28.57
N ILE A 8 0.89 25.23 27.23
CA ILE A 8 2.09 24.70 26.56
C ILE A 8 3.27 25.60 26.92
N GLU A 9 4.18 25.12 27.75
CA GLU A 9 5.37 25.89 28.15
C GLU A 9 6.50 25.75 27.13
N ARG A 10 6.64 24.55 26.55
CA ARG A 10 7.67 24.24 25.57
C ARG A 10 7.23 23.10 24.67
N LEU A 11 7.50 23.22 23.37
CA LEU A 11 7.42 22.10 22.42
C LEU A 11 8.74 21.31 22.47
N THR A 12 8.65 20.04 22.78
CA THR A 12 9.78 19.10 22.74
C THR A 12 9.94 18.54 21.33
N PHE A 13 8.83 18.24 20.67
CA PHE A 13 8.79 17.76 19.30
C PHE A 13 7.43 18.10 18.67
N HIS A 14 7.43 18.49 17.41
CA HIS A 14 6.21 18.65 16.61
C HIS A 14 6.48 18.15 15.19
N ASN A 15 5.59 17.32 14.68
CA ASN A 15 5.60 16.90 13.29
C ASN A 15 4.56 17.69 12.51
N GLU A 16 5.04 18.60 11.65
CA GLU A 16 4.20 19.46 10.80
C GLU A 16 3.32 18.65 9.82
N GLU A 17 3.69 17.40 9.49
CA GLU A 17 2.96 16.59 8.52
C GLU A 17 1.69 15.93 9.09
N ASN A 18 1.70 15.56 10.37
CA ASN A 18 0.60 14.80 10.98
C ASN A 18 0.11 15.41 12.31
N GLY A 19 0.65 16.57 12.69
CA GLY A 19 0.31 17.31 13.92
C GLY A 19 0.75 16.61 15.21
N TYR A 20 1.50 15.51 15.14
CA TYR A 20 1.96 14.80 16.33
C TYR A 20 2.87 15.70 17.16
N THR A 21 2.51 15.88 18.42
CA THR A 21 3.13 16.86 19.31
C THR A 21 3.49 16.22 20.63
N VAL A 22 4.71 16.50 21.08
CA VAL A 22 5.21 16.23 22.43
C VAL A 22 5.55 17.57 23.05
N ALA A 23 4.87 17.92 24.13
CA ALA A 23 5.02 19.22 24.78
C ALA A 23 5.17 19.09 26.30
N ASN A 24 5.89 20.04 26.90
CA ASN A 24 5.83 20.28 28.33
C ASN A 24 4.63 21.17 28.64
N PHE A 25 3.73 20.68 29.47
CA PHE A 25 2.46 21.30 29.79
C PHE A 25 2.41 21.69 31.26
N LYS A 26 2.27 22.98 31.53
CA LYS A 26 2.18 23.52 32.88
C LYS A 26 0.73 23.54 33.31
N LEU A 27 0.39 22.82 34.38
CA LEU A 27 -0.98 22.72 34.87
C LEU A 27 -1.47 24.06 35.43
N SER A 28 -2.76 24.35 35.29
CA SER A 28 -3.39 25.57 35.82
C SER A 28 -3.51 25.53 37.35
N ASP A 29 -3.82 24.35 37.90
CA ASP A 29 -4.15 24.17 39.33
C ASP A 29 -2.93 23.88 40.21
N SER A 30 -1.74 23.73 39.62
CA SER A 30 -0.50 23.47 40.34
C SER A 30 0.70 24.11 39.67
N SER A 31 1.78 24.32 40.42
CA SER A 31 3.07 24.74 39.85
C SER A 31 3.80 23.62 39.08
N SER A 32 3.17 22.44 38.97
CA SER A 32 3.72 21.25 38.33
C SER A 32 3.61 21.34 36.80
N SER A 33 4.58 20.76 36.11
CA SER A 33 4.49 20.51 34.67
C SER A 33 4.54 19.02 34.38
N CYS A 34 3.92 18.60 33.27
CA CYS A 34 3.93 17.23 32.81
C CYS A 34 4.15 17.15 31.29
N ALA A 35 4.66 16.02 30.81
CA ALA A 35 4.74 15.75 29.39
C ALA A 35 3.35 15.39 28.84
N VAL A 36 2.92 16.06 27.77
CA VAL A 36 1.69 15.74 27.04
C VAL A 36 2.02 15.28 25.62
N VAL A 37 1.26 14.31 25.13
CA VAL A 37 1.46 13.72 23.80
C VAL A 37 0.13 13.53 23.09
N GLY A 38 0.05 13.93 21.82
CA GLY A 38 -1.15 13.78 21.00
C GLY A 38 -1.05 14.55 19.70
N THR A 39 -2.15 14.64 18.95
CA THR A 39 -2.20 15.37 17.69
C THR A 39 -2.92 16.70 17.87
N ILE A 40 -2.23 17.80 17.56
CA ILE A 40 -2.75 19.16 17.61
C ILE A 40 -2.18 19.98 16.45
N LEU A 41 -3.06 20.65 15.72
CA LEU A 41 -2.69 21.52 14.61
C LEU A 41 -3.72 22.68 14.49
N PRO A 42 -3.27 23.94 14.29
CA PRO A 42 -1.93 24.41 14.62
C PRO A 42 -1.64 24.23 16.12
N VAL A 43 -0.37 24.17 16.50
CA VAL A 43 0.04 24.15 17.92
C VAL A 43 1.05 25.25 18.19
N THR A 44 0.94 25.91 19.33
CA THR A 44 1.84 27.02 19.66
C THR A 44 2.23 27.05 21.14
N VAL A 45 3.46 27.48 21.42
CA VAL A 45 3.92 27.71 22.79
C VAL A 45 3.14 28.86 23.42
N GLY A 46 2.70 28.71 24.66
CA GLY A 46 1.87 29.69 25.36
C GLY A 46 0.36 29.51 25.15
N GLU A 47 -0.05 28.55 24.32
CA GLU A 47 -1.45 28.19 24.11
C GLU A 47 -2.03 27.53 25.37
N SER A 48 -3.21 28.00 25.80
CA SER A 48 -3.93 27.46 26.95
C SER A 48 -4.91 26.40 26.45
N LEU A 49 -4.82 25.19 26.99
CA LEU A 49 -5.59 24.04 26.52
C LEU A 49 -6.28 23.33 27.69
N ARG A 50 -7.44 22.76 27.41
CA ARG A 50 -8.05 21.69 28.18
C ARG A 50 -7.86 20.40 27.42
N LEU A 51 -7.16 19.43 27.99
CA LEU A 51 -6.83 18.15 27.37
C LEU A 51 -7.65 17.04 28.02
N THR A 52 -8.26 16.17 27.21
CA THR A 52 -8.96 14.97 27.67
C THR A 52 -8.24 13.74 27.15
N GLY A 53 -7.91 12.78 28.02
CA GLY A 53 -7.02 11.68 27.66
C GLY A 53 -6.77 10.70 28.79
N ASP A 54 -5.66 9.96 28.71
CA ASP A 54 -5.23 8.98 29.70
C ASP A 54 -3.75 9.17 30.07
N TRP A 55 -3.36 8.74 31.27
CA TRP A 55 -1.96 8.69 31.67
C TRP A 55 -1.30 7.41 31.17
N GLU A 56 -0.21 7.54 30.42
CA GLU A 56 0.60 6.42 29.95
C GLU A 56 2.04 6.52 30.51
N ASN A 57 2.69 5.37 30.73
CA ASN A 57 4.11 5.31 31.06
C ASN A 57 4.88 4.82 29.83
N HIS A 58 5.67 5.69 29.21
CA HIS A 58 6.53 5.32 28.08
C HIS A 58 7.82 4.68 28.58
N ALA A 59 8.24 3.57 27.98
CA ALA A 59 9.41 2.79 28.41
C ALA A 59 10.71 3.63 28.49
N SER A 60 10.86 4.62 27.61
CA SER A 60 12.06 5.47 27.53
C SER A 60 11.88 6.90 28.08
N TYR A 61 10.65 7.38 28.26
CA TYR A 61 10.37 8.80 28.54
C TYR A 61 9.54 9.02 29.81
N GLY A 62 9.13 7.95 30.49
CA GLY A 62 8.40 8.03 31.75
C GLY A 62 6.92 8.41 31.59
N ARG A 63 6.37 9.02 32.63
CA ARG A 63 4.93 9.32 32.73
C ARG A 63 4.55 10.51 31.84
N GLN A 64 3.59 10.28 30.95
CA GLN A 64 3.07 11.28 30.03
C GLN A 64 1.54 11.22 29.97
N PHE A 65 0.91 12.36 29.71
CA PHE A 65 -0.54 12.43 29.50
C PHE A 65 -0.82 12.40 27.99
N LYS A 66 -1.43 11.30 27.54
CA LYS A 66 -1.80 11.12 26.14
C LYS A 66 -3.22 11.61 25.92
N PHE A 67 -3.36 12.75 25.25
CA PHE A 67 -4.66 13.34 24.99
C PHE A 67 -5.27 12.80 23.69
N GLN A 68 -6.58 12.59 23.72
CA GLN A 68 -7.38 12.15 22.57
C GLN A 68 -8.16 13.32 21.97
N SER A 69 -8.53 14.29 22.80
CA SER A 69 -9.16 15.54 22.38
C SER A 69 -8.61 16.71 23.19
N PHE A 70 -8.73 17.91 22.63
CA PHE A 70 -8.36 19.15 23.29
C PHE A 70 -9.37 20.25 22.97
N GLU A 71 -9.47 21.22 23.87
CA GLU A 71 -10.23 22.46 23.70
C GLU A 71 -9.27 23.62 23.94
N ARG A 72 -9.29 24.62 23.03
CA ARG A 72 -8.49 25.84 23.17
C ARG A 72 -9.19 26.80 24.11
N LEU A 73 -8.52 27.15 25.19
CA LEU A 73 -9.01 28.12 26.16
C LEU A 73 -8.46 29.50 25.78
N ALA A 74 -9.33 30.51 25.79
CA ALA A 74 -8.87 31.88 25.67
C ALA A 74 -7.92 32.20 26.84
N PRO A 75 -6.75 32.82 26.60
CA PRO A 75 -5.87 33.25 27.67
C PRO A 75 -6.61 34.23 28.60
N ALA A 76 -6.88 33.81 29.83
CA ALA A 76 -7.63 34.61 30.82
C ALA A 76 -6.74 35.58 31.63
N THR A 77 -5.44 35.65 31.33
CA THR A 77 -4.46 36.44 32.09
C THR A 77 -3.58 37.27 31.14
N LEU A 78 -3.17 38.47 31.57
CA LEU A 78 -2.27 39.34 30.81
C LEU A 78 -0.98 38.61 30.41
N THR A 79 -0.39 37.86 31.34
CA THR A 79 0.82 37.04 31.10
C THR A 79 0.57 35.94 30.06
N GLY A 80 -0.62 35.36 30.03
CA GLY A 80 -1.03 34.39 29.01
C GLY A 80 -1.14 35.01 27.63
N ILE A 81 -1.74 36.20 27.52
CA ILE A 81 -1.87 36.94 26.26
C ILE A 81 -0.48 37.36 25.73
N GLU A 82 0.42 37.84 26.60
CA GLU A 82 1.78 38.21 26.20
C GLU A 82 2.57 37.01 25.64
N LYS A 83 2.48 35.86 26.31
CA LYS A 83 3.15 34.63 25.86
C LYS A 83 2.56 34.13 24.55
N TYR A 84 1.24 34.17 24.40
CA TYR A 84 0.54 33.78 23.18
C TYR A 84 1.00 34.62 21.98
N LEU A 85 1.00 35.95 22.11
CA LEU A 85 1.45 36.84 21.03
C LEU A 85 2.97 36.78 20.77
N GLY A 86 3.77 36.60 21.82
CA GLY A 86 5.23 36.56 21.74
C GLY A 86 5.82 35.19 21.40
N SER A 87 4.97 34.19 21.17
CA SER A 87 5.33 32.78 20.90
C SER A 87 6.01 32.54 19.55
N GLY A 88 5.95 33.53 18.66
CA GLY A 88 6.37 33.39 17.26
C GLY A 88 5.25 32.98 16.30
N LEU A 89 4.01 32.81 16.79
CA LEU A 89 2.79 32.61 15.98
C LEU A 89 2.67 33.67 14.87
N ILE A 90 2.95 34.92 15.23
CA ILE A 90 2.80 36.05 14.34
C ILE A 90 4.20 36.58 14.01
N LYS A 91 4.62 36.34 12.77
CA LYS A 91 5.92 36.79 12.27
C LYS A 91 5.99 38.32 12.33
N GLY A 92 6.78 38.84 13.28
CA GLY A 92 6.90 40.28 13.54
C GLY A 92 6.49 40.71 14.95
N ILE A 93 5.85 39.84 15.75
CA ILE A 93 5.58 40.06 17.17
C ILE A 93 6.54 39.21 18.01
N GLY A 94 7.62 39.82 18.48
CA GLY A 94 8.47 39.24 19.51
C GLY A 94 7.95 39.53 20.94
N PRO A 95 8.54 38.94 21.99
CA PRO A 95 8.11 39.12 23.38
C PRO A 95 8.00 40.58 23.83
N GLN A 96 8.88 41.45 23.33
CA GLN A 96 8.84 42.89 23.65
C GLN A 96 7.65 43.59 22.99
N MET A 97 7.30 43.23 21.75
CA MET A 97 6.15 43.82 21.07
C MET A 97 4.84 43.30 21.67
N ALA A 98 4.78 42.00 22.01
CA ALA A 98 3.65 41.41 22.72
C ALA A 98 3.35 42.15 24.03
N ARG A 99 4.38 42.44 24.84
CA ARG A 99 4.25 43.27 26.06
C ARG A 99 3.66 44.65 25.78
N ARG A 100 4.08 45.33 24.71
CA ARG A 100 3.57 46.66 24.36
C ARG A 100 2.10 46.62 23.95
N ILE A 101 1.72 45.63 23.15
CA ILE A 101 0.34 45.43 22.71
C ILE A 101 -0.55 45.15 23.95
N VAL A 102 -0.13 44.23 24.82
CA VAL A 102 -0.89 43.89 26.03
C VAL A 102 -0.91 45.05 27.05
N ALA A 103 0.17 45.82 27.17
CA ALA A 103 0.17 47.00 28.03
C ALA A 103 -0.82 48.08 27.56
N LYS A 104 -1.05 48.18 26.25
CA LYS A 104 -2.00 49.14 25.67
C LYS A 104 -3.45 48.66 25.76
N PHE A 105 -3.71 47.38 25.48
CA PHE A 105 -5.07 46.85 25.30
C PHE A 105 -5.55 45.92 26.41
N GLY A 106 -4.68 45.51 27.33
CA GLY A 106 -5.03 44.66 28.46
C GLY A 106 -5.64 43.32 28.04
N LEU A 107 -6.68 42.89 28.74
CA LEU A 107 -7.38 41.62 28.45
C LEU A 107 -8.16 41.66 27.12
N GLU A 108 -8.46 42.85 26.58
CA GLU A 108 -9.17 43.02 25.30
C GLU A 108 -8.27 42.84 24.08
N THR A 109 -6.97 42.65 24.27
CA THR A 109 -5.98 42.53 23.20
C THR A 109 -6.40 41.55 22.10
N LEU A 110 -6.84 40.34 22.46
CA LEU A 110 -7.22 39.31 21.48
C LEU A 110 -8.52 39.67 20.74
N ASN A 111 -9.47 40.31 21.42
CA ASN A 111 -10.72 40.77 20.82
C ASN A 111 -10.48 41.89 19.81
N ILE A 112 -9.61 42.85 20.14
CA ILE A 112 -9.23 43.96 19.26
C ILE A 112 -8.53 43.41 18.02
N ILE A 113 -7.55 42.52 18.20
CA ILE A 113 -6.86 41.87 17.09
C ILE A 113 -7.84 41.14 16.14
N ARG A 114 -8.91 40.55 16.67
CA ARG A 114 -9.91 39.79 15.89
C ARG A 114 -10.97 40.66 15.22
N SER A 115 -11.40 41.73 15.88
CA SER A 115 -12.62 42.48 15.53
C SER A 115 -12.34 43.88 15.01
N ASP A 116 -11.21 44.47 15.40
CA ASP A 116 -10.83 45.84 15.06
C ASP A 116 -9.29 45.97 15.00
N PRO A 117 -8.63 45.24 14.06
CA PRO A 117 -7.17 45.15 14.01
C PRO A 117 -6.50 46.50 13.74
N GLU A 118 -7.21 47.46 13.12
CA GLU A 118 -6.72 48.82 12.82
C GLU A 118 -6.22 49.54 14.08
N LYS A 119 -6.82 49.28 15.24
CA LYS A 119 -6.36 49.83 16.53
C LYS A 119 -4.92 49.46 16.87
N LEU A 120 -4.36 48.39 16.31
CA LEU A 120 -2.95 48.03 16.52
C LEU A 120 -1.98 49.15 16.09
N HIS A 121 -2.40 50.07 15.21
CA HIS A 121 -1.63 51.27 14.88
C HIS A 121 -1.40 52.22 16.07
N GLU A 122 -2.21 52.14 17.12
CA GLU A 122 -2.01 52.92 18.34
C GLU A 122 -0.82 52.41 19.18
N VAL A 123 -0.25 51.25 18.86
CA VAL A 123 0.89 50.67 19.58
C VAL A 123 2.20 51.13 18.94
N GLU A 124 3.03 51.76 19.75
CA GLU A 124 4.33 52.27 19.31
C GLU A 124 5.24 51.16 18.74
N GLY A 125 5.56 51.28 17.45
CA GLY A 125 6.40 50.35 16.70
C GLY A 125 5.64 49.38 15.78
N ILE A 126 4.31 49.51 15.67
CA ILE A 126 3.45 48.84 14.68
C ILE A 126 3.07 49.81 13.54
N GLY A 127 3.91 49.85 12.51
CA GLY A 127 3.58 50.55 11.25
C GLY A 127 2.74 49.67 10.31
N THR A 128 2.31 50.25 9.17
CA THR A 128 1.48 49.60 8.12
C THR A 128 1.96 48.20 7.73
N LYS A 129 3.25 48.05 7.39
CA LYS A 129 3.82 46.74 7.01
C LYS A 129 3.71 45.67 8.10
N LYS A 130 3.85 46.05 9.38
CA LYS A 130 3.73 45.08 10.49
C LYS A 130 2.28 44.77 10.77
N HIS A 131 1.40 45.78 10.70
CA HIS A 131 -0.04 45.58 10.81
C HIS A 131 -0.56 44.57 9.79
N GLU A 132 -0.20 44.74 8.51
CA GLU A 132 -0.56 43.81 7.44
C GLU A 132 -0.04 42.39 7.70
N ALA A 133 1.22 42.26 8.15
CA ALA A 133 1.81 40.96 8.48
C ALA A 133 1.09 40.28 9.66
N ILE A 134 0.69 41.04 10.67
CA ILE A 134 -0.06 40.55 11.83
C ILE A 134 -1.45 40.06 11.38
N CYS A 135 -2.17 40.88 10.61
CA CYS A 135 -3.50 40.52 10.11
C CYS A 135 -3.44 39.28 9.22
N SER A 136 -2.46 39.19 8.31
CA SER A 136 -2.30 38.03 7.43
C SER A 136 -2.00 36.75 8.20
N ALA A 137 -1.09 36.80 9.18
CA ALA A 137 -0.73 35.60 9.96
C ALA A 137 -1.93 35.08 10.77
N ILE A 138 -2.74 35.98 11.31
CA ILE A 138 -3.92 35.62 12.10
C ILE A 138 -5.05 35.09 11.22
N ALA A 139 -5.27 35.70 10.06
CA ALA A 139 -6.23 35.21 9.08
C ALA A 139 -5.86 33.79 8.63
N GLU A 140 -4.58 33.55 8.33
CA GLU A 140 -4.08 32.22 7.97
C GLU A 140 -4.27 31.20 9.10
N HIS A 141 -3.91 31.54 10.34
CA HIS A 141 -4.13 30.65 11.48
C HIS A 141 -5.60 30.30 11.69
N ARG A 142 -6.49 31.29 11.53
CA ARG A 142 -7.94 31.09 11.65
C ARG A 142 -8.50 30.21 10.55
N GLU A 143 -8.04 30.37 9.31
CA GLU A 143 -8.46 29.49 8.20
C GLU A 143 -8.12 28.02 8.50
N ILE A 144 -6.92 27.75 9.06
CA ILE A 144 -6.54 26.40 9.47
C ILE A 144 -7.47 25.89 10.56
N GLU A 145 -7.74 26.70 11.58
CA GLU A 145 -8.66 26.32 12.66
C GLU A 145 -10.07 26.02 12.16
N ASP A 146 -10.62 26.86 11.28
CA ASP A 146 -11.95 26.67 10.69
C ASP A 146 -12.03 25.36 9.90
N ILE A 147 -10.97 25.01 9.15
CA ILE A 147 -10.85 23.71 8.46
C ILE A 147 -10.83 22.55 9.46
N MET A 148 -10.04 22.66 10.53
CA MET A 148 -9.93 21.60 11.54
C MET A 148 -11.27 21.37 12.24
N VAL A 149 -11.96 22.44 12.62
CA VAL A 149 -13.29 22.38 13.26
C VAL A 149 -14.31 21.79 12.30
N PHE A 150 -14.31 22.20 11.03
CA PHE A 150 -15.18 21.63 10.01
C PHE A 150 -14.99 20.11 9.88
N LEU A 151 -13.75 19.65 9.73
CA LEU A 151 -13.44 18.22 9.57
C LEU A 151 -13.80 17.42 10.83
N GLN A 152 -13.49 17.93 12.01
CA GLN A 152 -13.84 17.29 13.28
C GLN A 152 -15.35 17.22 13.50
N GLY A 153 -16.11 18.22 13.00
CA GLY A 153 -17.58 18.22 13.02
C GLY A 153 -18.20 17.01 12.33
N TYR A 154 -17.50 16.41 11.35
CA TYR A 154 -17.91 15.19 10.66
C TYR A 154 -17.17 13.93 11.15
N GLY A 155 -16.56 13.99 12.34
CA GLY A 155 -15.92 12.83 12.98
C GLY A 155 -14.53 12.49 12.43
N VAL A 156 -13.89 13.39 11.69
CA VAL A 156 -12.49 13.21 11.25
C VAL A 156 -11.55 13.36 12.44
N THR A 157 -10.67 12.38 12.64
CA THR A 157 -9.68 12.44 13.72
C THR A 157 -8.67 13.57 13.47
N PRO A 158 -8.06 14.16 14.51
CA PRO A 158 -7.06 15.22 14.34
C PRO A 158 -5.89 14.83 13.43
N SER A 159 -5.48 13.56 13.45
CA SER A 159 -4.40 13.04 12.59
C SER A 159 -4.79 12.98 11.12
N TYR A 160 -6.03 12.62 10.80
CA TYR A 160 -6.53 12.67 9.43
C TYR A 160 -6.78 14.11 8.99
N ALA A 161 -7.32 14.97 9.86
CA ALA A 161 -7.54 16.37 9.55
C ALA A 161 -6.23 17.10 9.18
N ALA A 162 -5.15 16.84 9.91
CA ALA A 162 -3.81 17.33 9.57
C ALA A 162 -3.35 16.87 8.17
N LYS A 163 -3.55 15.59 7.83
CA LYS A 163 -3.19 15.06 6.50
C LYS A 163 -4.03 15.68 5.38
N ILE A 164 -5.34 15.82 5.59
CA ILE A 164 -6.26 16.45 4.62
C ILE A 164 -5.84 17.90 4.37
N PHE A 165 -5.55 18.65 5.44
CA PHE A 165 -5.04 20.01 5.34
C PHE A 165 -3.71 20.07 4.59
N LYS A 166 -2.78 19.15 4.85
CA LYS A 166 -1.52 19.07 4.09
C LYS A 166 -1.73 18.85 2.59
N THR A 167 -2.71 18.02 2.22
CA THR A 167 -2.99 17.70 0.81
C THR A 167 -3.69 18.84 0.07
N TYR A 168 -4.69 19.49 0.69
CA TYR A 168 -5.57 20.46 0.00
C TYR A 168 -5.42 21.91 0.46
N GLY A 169 -4.74 22.15 1.59
CA GLY A 169 -4.62 23.47 2.21
C GLY A 169 -5.97 24.15 2.39
N ARG A 170 -6.07 25.38 1.90
CA ARG A 170 -7.28 26.21 1.98
C ARG A 170 -8.48 25.66 1.22
N GLN A 171 -8.26 24.75 0.26
CA GLN A 171 -9.33 24.13 -0.52
C GLN A 171 -9.96 22.91 0.18
N ALA A 172 -9.45 22.51 1.36
CA ALA A 172 -9.90 21.31 2.05
C ALA A 172 -11.42 21.27 2.26
N ILE A 173 -12.03 22.35 2.77
CA ILE A 173 -13.49 22.42 2.98
C ILE A 173 -14.23 22.27 1.67
N GLN A 174 -13.82 22.98 0.62
CA GLN A 174 -14.48 22.93 -0.69
C GLN A 174 -14.41 21.53 -1.30
N VAL A 175 -13.21 20.95 -1.38
CA VAL A 175 -13.00 19.63 -1.98
C VAL A 175 -13.79 18.56 -1.24
N VAL A 176 -13.76 18.57 0.10
CA VAL A 176 -14.48 17.61 0.92
C VAL A 176 -15.99 17.82 0.81
N SER A 177 -16.47 19.06 0.73
CA SER A 177 -17.91 19.35 0.54
C SER A 177 -18.43 18.92 -0.82
N ASP A 178 -17.64 19.12 -1.88
CA ASP A 178 -18.01 18.78 -3.25
C ASP A 178 -18.05 17.25 -3.46
N ASN A 179 -17.01 16.56 -2.99
CA ASN A 179 -16.89 15.10 -3.05
C ASN A 179 -15.95 14.54 -1.97
N PRO A 180 -16.48 14.08 -0.81
CA PRO A 180 -15.70 13.49 0.27
C PRO A 180 -14.93 12.22 -0.14
N TYR A 181 -15.36 11.50 -1.19
CA TYR A 181 -14.69 10.29 -1.63
C TYR A 181 -13.31 10.55 -2.26
N ARG A 182 -13.00 11.79 -2.65
CA ARG A 182 -11.65 12.20 -3.05
C ARG A 182 -10.61 11.99 -1.94
N LEU A 183 -11.05 12.00 -0.67
CA LEU A 183 -10.17 11.69 0.45
C LEU A 183 -9.55 10.29 0.34
N ALA A 184 -10.28 9.32 -0.21
CA ALA A 184 -9.77 7.96 -0.38
C ALA A 184 -8.73 7.82 -1.51
N GLU A 185 -8.75 8.74 -2.47
CA GLU A 185 -7.83 8.78 -3.61
C GLU A 185 -6.56 9.59 -3.27
N ASP A 186 -6.73 10.78 -2.70
CA ASP A 186 -5.66 11.78 -2.59
C ASP A 186 -4.94 11.77 -1.23
N VAL A 187 -5.53 11.18 -0.17
CA VAL A 187 -5.01 11.29 1.20
C VAL A 187 -4.53 9.95 1.74
N PHE A 188 -3.21 9.80 1.87
CA PHE A 188 -2.59 8.55 2.34
C PHE A 188 -3.08 8.10 3.73
N GLY A 189 -3.63 6.88 3.76
CA GLY A 189 -4.15 6.23 4.96
C GLY A 189 -5.63 6.52 5.25
N ILE A 190 -6.30 7.32 4.41
CA ILE A 190 -7.76 7.38 4.36
C ILE A 190 -8.19 6.45 3.22
N GLY A 191 -8.93 5.38 3.54
CA GLY A 191 -9.54 4.50 2.54
C GLY A 191 -11.02 4.76 2.38
N PHE A 192 -11.67 4.05 1.46
CA PHE A 192 -13.12 4.17 1.20
C PHE A 192 -13.96 4.11 2.46
N LYS A 193 -13.75 3.12 3.35
CA LYS A 193 -14.54 2.96 4.58
C LYS A 193 -14.49 4.19 5.50
N THR A 194 -13.36 4.89 5.55
CA THR A 194 -13.22 6.12 6.34
C THR A 194 -13.87 7.30 5.62
N ALA A 195 -13.66 7.43 4.31
CA ALA A 195 -14.31 8.45 3.50
C ALA A 195 -15.85 8.30 3.50
N ASP A 196 -16.37 7.07 3.48
CA ASP A 196 -17.81 6.77 3.51
C ASP A 196 -18.44 7.22 4.83
N LYS A 197 -17.77 6.99 5.97
CA LYS A 197 -18.25 7.50 7.27
C LYS A 197 -18.36 9.02 7.29
N ILE A 198 -17.37 9.71 6.73
CA ILE A 198 -17.36 11.19 6.64
C ILE A 198 -18.49 11.65 5.69
N ALA A 199 -18.59 11.04 4.51
CA ALA A 199 -19.61 11.34 3.52
C ALA A 199 -21.04 11.19 4.06
N LEU A 200 -21.32 10.10 4.79
CA LEU A 200 -22.62 9.86 5.41
C LEU A 200 -22.90 10.88 6.53
N ALA A 201 -21.91 11.23 7.35
CA ALA A 201 -22.04 12.30 8.35
C ALA A 201 -22.32 13.67 7.71
N MET A 202 -21.83 13.90 6.48
CA MET A 202 -22.12 15.09 5.67
C MET A 202 -23.47 15.03 4.94
N GLY A 203 -24.23 13.94 5.08
CA GLY A 203 -25.57 13.78 4.51
C GLY A 203 -25.61 13.31 3.06
N ILE A 204 -24.53 12.70 2.55
CA ILE A 204 -24.58 12.06 1.22
C ILE A 204 -25.56 10.87 1.28
N PRO A 205 -26.57 10.79 0.37
CA PRO A 205 -27.51 9.67 0.35
C PRO A 205 -26.82 8.34 0.06
N LEU A 206 -27.35 7.25 0.63
CA LEU A 206 -26.82 5.89 0.44
C LEU A 206 -26.78 5.48 -1.03
N GLU A 207 -27.78 5.90 -1.80
CA GLU A 207 -27.98 5.59 -3.22
C GLU A 207 -27.28 6.59 -4.16
N SER A 208 -26.53 7.55 -3.61
CA SER A 208 -25.84 8.56 -4.42
C SER A 208 -24.80 7.90 -5.32
N PRO A 209 -24.79 8.18 -6.65
CA PRO A 209 -23.73 7.68 -7.54
C PRO A 209 -22.33 8.09 -7.09
N LYS A 210 -22.19 9.24 -6.40
CA LYS A 210 -20.93 9.70 -5.81
C LYS A 210 -20.36 8.70 -4.78
N ARG A 211 -21.24 7.94 -4.11
CA ARG A 211 -20.91 6.89 -3.13
C ARG A 211 -20.79 5.53 -3.79
N LEU A 212 -21.78 5.16 -4.60
CA LEU A 212 -21.89 3.81 -5.16
C LEU A 212 -20.71 3.47 -6.07
N ILE A 213 -20.26 4.40 -6.92
CA ILE A 213 -19.14 4.18 -7.84
C ILE A 213 -17.85 3.81 -7.08
N PRO A 214 -17.30 4.68 -6.19
CA PRO A 214 -16.09 4.33 -5.45
C PRO A 214 -16.31 3.17 -4.47
N GLY A 215 -17.54 2.97 -3.98
CA GLY A 215 -17.88 1.84 -3.12
C GLY A 215 -17.80 0.49 -3.84
N ILE A 216 -18.39 0.38 -5.02
CA ILE A 216 -18.32 -0.83 -5.85
C ILE A 216 -16.86 -1.09 -6.27
N GLU A 217 -16.11 -0.07 -6.69
CA GLU A 217 -14.67 -0.18 -7.02
C GLU A 217 -13.86 -0.70 -5.82
N PHE A 218 -14.16 -0.18 -4.62
CA PHE A 218 -13.51 -0.62 -3.39
C PHE A 218 -13.83 -2.09 -3.08
N PHE A 219 -15.10 -2.48 -3.15
CA PHE A 219 -15.56 -3.81 -2.76
C PHE A 219 -15.09 -4.91 -3.73
N ILE A 220 -15.08 -4.66 -5.04
CA ILE A 220 -14.50 -5.63 -5.99
C ILE A 220 -12.99 -5.79 -5.77
N THR A 221 -12.30 -4.70 -5.42
CA THR A 221 -10.87 -4.74 -5.07
C THR A 221 -10.63 -5.45 -3.73
N GLU A 222 -11.56 -5.37 -2.78
CA GLU A 222 -11.49 -6.09 -1.50
C GLU A 222 -11.50 -7.60 -1.72
N MET A 223 -12.34 -8.12 -2.63
CA MET A 223 -12.32 -9.53 -3.01
C MET A 223 -10.99 -9.97 -3.62
N THR A 224 -10.33 -9.08 -4.36
CA THR A 224 -8.98 -9.35 -4.87
C THR A 224 -7.94 -9.49 -3.76
N ASN A 225 -8.07 -8.72 -2.68
CA ASN A 225 -7.18 -8.89 -1.52
C ASN A 225 -7.42 -10.22 -0.78
N GLU A 226 -8.58 -10.84 -0.97
CA GLU A 226 -8.91 -12.19 -0.48
C GLU A 226 -8.46 -13.30 -1.44
N GLY A 227 -7.90 -12.95 -2.60
CA GLY A 227 -7.31 -13.88 -3.56
C GLY A 227 -8.11 -14.07 -4.86
N HIS A 228 -9.27 -13.43 -4.99
CA HIS A 228 -10.15 -13.58 -6.15
C HIS A 228 -9.73 -12.69 -7.35
N VAL A 229 -9.70 -13.25 -8.55
CA VAL A 229 -9.43 -12.48 -9.79
C VAL A 229 -10.70 -11.80 -10.30
N TYR A 230 -11.84 -12.45 -10.11
CA TYR A 230 -13.18 -12.00 -10.47
C TYR A 230 -14.20 -12.49 -9.45
N ALA A 231 -15.43 -12.02 -9.59
CA ALA A 231 -16.58 -12.52 -8.85
C ALA A 231 -17.74 -12.85 -9.82
N PRO A 232 -18.53 -13.91 -9.58
CA PRO A 232 -19.81 -14.08 -10.27
C PRO A 232 -20.69 -12.84 -10.07
N LEU A 233 -21.28 -12.32 -11.14
CA LEU A 233 -21.95 -11.01 -11.16
C LEU A 233 -23.06 -10.93 -10.11
N ASP A 234 -23.98 -11.90 -10.10
CA ASP A 234 -25.14 -11.88 -9.20
C ASP A 234 -24.73 -12.01 -7.73
N GLU A 235 -23.74 -12.85 -7.44
CA GLU A 235 -23.18 -13.01 -6.09
C GLU A 235 -22.52 -11.71 -5.61
N PHE A 236 -21.74 -11.07 -6.48
CA PHE A 236 -21.12 -9.79 -6.17
C PHE A 236 -22.16 -8.69 -5.94
N VAL A 237 -23.18 -8.59 -6.80
CA VAL A 237 -24.25 -7.58 -6.68
C VAL A 237 -24.98 -7.76 -5.36
N ALA A 238 -25.35 -8.99 -5.00
CA ALA A 238 -26.01 -9.29 -3.72
C ALA A 238 -25.13 -8.89 -2.52
N TRP A 239 -23.86 -9.28 -2.55
CA TRP A 239 -22.90 -8.98 -1.49
C TRP A 239 -22.60 -7.47 -1.36
N ALA A 240 -22.36 -6.79 -2.48
CA ALA A 240 -22.08 -5.35 -2.50
C ALA A 240 -23.31 -4.53 -2.04
N ALA A 241 -24.53 -4.94 -2.42
CA ALA A 241 -25.77 -4.32 -1.97
C ALA A 241 -25.91 -4.38 -0.44
N GLU A 242 -25.62 -5.54 0.17
CA GLU A 242 -25.59 -5.69 1.63
C GLU A 242 -24.57 -4.75 2.27
N LYS A 243 -23.32 -4.73 1.77
CA LYS A 243 -22.24 -3.90 2.31
C LYS A 243 -22.50 -2.40 2.16
N LEU A 244 -23.12 -1.98 1.07
CA LEU A 244 -23.49 -0.61 0.81
C LEU A 244 -24.82 -0.22 1.46
N THR A 245 -25.60 -1.19 1.95
CA THR A 245 -26.93 -0.99 2.54
C THR A 245 -27.88 -0.30 1.55
N VAL A 246 -27.95 -0.86 0.33
CA VAL A 246 -28.84 -0.43 -0.76
C VAL A 246 -29.43 -1.65 -1.45
N ASP A 247 -30.43 -1.47 -2.30
CA ASP A 247 -31.02 -2.57 -3.07
C ASP A 247 -30.10 -3.04 -4.21
N GLN A 248 -30.21 -4.32 -4.56
CA GLN A 248 -29.42 -4.94 -5.64
C GLN A 248 -29.63 -4.24 -6.99
N GLU A 249 -30.84 -3.78 -7.29
CA GLU A 249 -31.17 -3.07 -8.52
C GLU A 249 -30.37 -1.76 -8.66
N ILE A 250 -30.09 -1.09 -7.55
CA ILE A 250 -29.32 0.17 -7.51
C ILE A 250 -27.84 -0.10 -7.81
N VAL A 251 -27.29 -1.17 -7.21
CA VAL A 251 -25.91 -1.61 -7.50
C VAL A 251 -25.80 -2.00 -8.97
N HIS A 252 -26.72 -2.85 -9.46
CA HIS A 252 -26.75 -3.30 -10.84
C HIS A 252 -26.87 -2.13 -11.82
N GLY A 253 -27.76 -1.17 -11.54
CA GLY A 253 -27.93 0.06 -12.34
C GLY A 253 -26.71 0.98 -12.35
N THR A 254 -25.78 0.84 -11.40
CA THR A 254 -24.54 1.63 -11.33
C THR A 254 -23.40 1.00 -12.16
N LEU A 255 -23.41 -0.32 -12.39
CA LEU A 255 -22.34 -1.02 -13.11
C LEU A 255 -22.04 -0.46 -14.51
N PRO A 256 -23.02 -0.04 -15.33
CA PRO A 256 -22.75 0.54 -16.65
C PRO A 256 -21.82 1.76 -16.60
N ALA A 257 -21.91 2.60 -15.57
CA ALA A 257 -21.05 3.77 -15.41
C ALA A 257 -19.59 3.37 -15.14
N LEU A 258 -19.39 2.32 -14.34
CA LEU A 258 -18.06 1.77 -14.03
C LEU A 258 -17.43 1.07 -15.23
N ILE A 259 -18.23 0.35 -16.01
CA ILE A 259 -17.82 -0.26 -17.28
C ILE A 259 -17.42 0.83 -18.29
N GLN A 260 -18.20 1.91 -18.39
CA GLN A 260 -17.88 3.05 -19.26
C GLN A 260 -16.57 3.75 -18.84
N LYS A 261 -16.33 3.88 -17.53
CA LYS A 261 -15.07 4.38 -16.96
C LYS A 261 -13.90 3.40 -17.15
N LYS A 262 -14.16 2.16 -17.57
CA LYS A 262 -13.19 1.06 -17.70
C LYS A 262 -12.48 0.69 -16.39
N SER A 263 -13.14 0.90 -15.26
CA SER A 263 -12.61 0.45 -13.96
C SER A 263 -12.95 -1.02 -13.68
N ILE A 264 -14.07 -1.49 -14.21
CA ILE A 264 -14.49 -2.89 -14.16
C ILE A 264 -14.80 -3.42 -15.56
N ILE A 265 -14.77 -4.74 -15.71
CA ILE A 265 -15.11 -5.46 -16.94
C ILE A 265 -16.09 -6.57 -16.57
N CYS A 266 -17.12 -6.73 -17.40
CA CYS A 266 -18.03 -7.88 -17.34
C CYS A 266 -17.73 -8.81 -18.52
N GLU A 267 -17.50 -10.09 -18.23
CA GLU A 267 -17.26 -11.13 -19.23
C GLU A 267 -18.29 -12.25 -19.07
N GLU A 268 -18.84 -12.74 -20.19
CA GLU A 268 -19.71 -13.91 -20.21
C GLU A 268 -18.87 -15.19 -20.32
N SER A 269 -18.91 -16.02 -19.29
CA SER A 269 -18.29 -17.34 -19.27
C SER A 269 -19.32 -18.42 -19.63
N PRO A 270 -19.01 -19.32 -20.59
CA PRO A 270 -19.90 -20.44 -20.92
C PRO A 270 -20.24 -21.35 -19.72
N ASP A 271 -19.30 -21.51 -18.79
CA ASP A 271 -19.40 -22.45 -17.68
C ASP A 271 -19.82 -21.78 -16.37
N LEU A 272 -19.50 -20.49 -16.20
CA LEU A 272 -19.67 -19.76 -14.94
C LEU A 272 -20.67 -18.58 -15.02
N GLY A 273 -21.23 -18.30 -16.20
CA GLY A 273 -22.14 -17.18 -16.43
C GLY A 273 -21.41 -15.83 -16.45
N SER A 274 -22.13 -14.76 -16.11
CA SER A 274 -21.60 -13.39 -16.10
C SER A 274 -20.60 -13.21 -14.95
N LEU A 275 -19.37 -12.83 -15.28
CA LEU A 275 -18.29 -12.59 -14.34
C LEU A 275 -17.95 -11.09 -14.31
N LEU A 276 -17.63 -10.59 -13.12
CA LEU A 276 -17.20 -9.21 -12.90
C LEU A 276 -15.74 -9.15 -12.45
N TYR A 277 -14.95 -8.35 -13.14
CA TYR A 277 -13.52 -8.17 -12.92
C TYR A 277 -13.19 -6.71 -12.59
N PRO A 278 -12.23 -6.44 -11.70
CA PRO A 278 -11.45 -5.22 -11.81
C PRO A 278 -10.69 -5.22 -13.15
N ALA A 279 -10.74 -4.13 -13.90
CA ALA A 279 -10.22 -4.10 -15.28
C ALA A 279 -8.74 -4.52 -15.38
N GLN A 280 -7.91 -4.10 -14.41
CA GLN A 280 -6.49 -4.47 -14.37
C GLN A 280 -6.26 -5.99 -14.26
N PHE A 281 -7.14 -6.71 -13.54
CA PHE A 281 -7.03 -8.16 -13.34
C PHE A 281 -7.50 -8.92 -14.58
N TYR A 282 -8.56 -8.47 -15.23
CA TYR A 282 -9.02 -9.02 -16.51
C TYR A 282 -7.92 -8.94 -17.58
N TYR A 283 -7.30 -7.77 -17.76
CA TYR A 283 -6.23 -7.61 -18.75
C TYR A 283 -4.97 -8.39 -18.36
N ALA A 284 -4.65 -8.49 -17.06
CA ALA A 284 -3.53 -9.29 -16.59
C ALA A 284 -3.74 -10.78 -16.89
N GLU A 285 -4.91 -11.34 -16.59
CA GLU A 285 -5.27 -12.74 -16.85
C GLU A 285 -5.14 -13.10 -18.32
N ARG A 286 -5.78 -12.31 -19.20
CA ARG A 286 -5.69 -12.50 -20.65
C ARG A 286 -4.27 -12.40 -21.16
N SER A 287 -3.52 -11.40 -20.68
CA SER A 287 -2.13 -11.22 -21.09
C SER A 287 -1.24 -12.37 -20.65
N VAL A 288 -1.44 -12.92 -19.44
CA VAL A 288 -0.72 -14.10 -18.96
C VAL A 288 -1.01 -15.30 -19.87
N ALA A 289 -2.27 -15.59 -20.15
CA ALA A 289 -2.67 -16.69 -21.02
C ALA A 289 -2.07 -16.55 -22.43
N GLU A 290 -2.21 -15.38 -23.05
CA GLU A 290 -1.69 -15.09 -24.39
C GLU A 290 -0.15 -15.23 -24.46
N ARG A 291 0.57 -14.69 -23.46
CA ARG A 291 2.04 -14.74 -23.43
C ARG A 291 2.58 -16.14 -23.17
N LEU A 292 1.93 -16.91 -22.29
CA LEU A 292 2.29 -18.32 -22.09
C LEU A 292 2.13 -19.12 -23.38
N MET A 293 1.01 -18.92 -24.09
CA MET A 293 0.79 -19.57 -25.38
C MET A 293 1.79 -19.13 -26.45
N ARG A 294 2.12 -17.83 -26.50
CA ARG A 294 3.14 -17.29 -27.41
C ARG A 294 4.51 -17.90 -27.14
N LEU A 295 4.94 -17.93 -25.88
CA LEU A 295 6.23 -18.51 -25.48
C LEU A 295 6.31 -20.01 -25.73
N SER A 296 5.20 -20.73 -25.49
CA SER A 296 5.10 -22.17 -25.69
C SER A 296 5.23 -22.56 -27.16
N ARG A 297 4.61 -21.78 -28.06
CA ARG A 297 4.63 -22.01 -29.52
C ARG A 297 5.89 -21.50 -30.23
N ALA A 298 6.63 -20.58 -29.61
CA ALA A 298 7.83 -20.03 -30.21
C ALA A 298 8.86 -21.12 -30.48
N GLU A 299 9.32 -21.22 -31.73
CA GLU A 299 10.39 -22.13 -32.11
C GLU A 299 11.63 -21.84 -31.27
N LYS A 300 12.10 -22.86 -30.56
CA LYS A 300 13.34 -22.74 -29.81
C LYS A 300 14.45 -23.27 -30.69
N THR A 301 15.40 -22.39 -31.00
CA THR A 301 16.68 -22.82 -31.55
C THR A 301 17.30 -23.78 -30.53
N THR A 302 17.20 -25.06 -30.83
CA THR A 302 18.02 -26.08 -30.20
C THR A 302 19.42 -25.83 -30.73
N GLY A 303 20.31 -25.28 -29.90
CA GLY A 303 21.74 -25.34 -30.18
C GLY A 303 22.08 -26.77 -30.62
N LYS A 304 22.97 -26.89 -31.62
CA LYS A 304 23.20 -28.05 -32.51
C LYS A 304 23.43 -29.44 -31.88
N ASP A 305 23.16 -29.67 -30.60
CA ASP A 305 23.40 -30.97 -29.98
C ASP A 305 22.60 -31.22 -28.68
N VAL A 306 21.26 -31.14 -28.73
CA VAL A 306 20.39 -31.55 -27.61
C VAL A 306 20.67 -33.01 -27.20
N SER A 307 20.90 -33.88 -28.18
CA SER A 307 21.33 -35.26 -27.98
C SER A 307 22.66 -35.35 -27.25
N ALA A 308 23.70 -34.61 -27.67
CA ALA A 308 24.98 -34.65 -26.96
C ALA A 308 24.93 -33.97 -25.60
N ALA A 309 24.10 -32.94 -25.39
CA ALA A 309 23.91 -32.32 -24.08
C ALA A 309 23.25 -33.28 -23.10
N LEU A 310 22.22 -34.02 -23.53
CA LEU A 310 21.58 -35.08 -22.75
C LEU A 310 22.54 -36.25 -22.49
N GLN A 311 23.35 -36.62 -23.48
CA GLN A 311 24.35 -37.68 -23.35
C GLN A 311 25.44 -37.30 -22.36
N LYS A 312 25.96 -36.06 -22.42
CA LYS A 312 26.90 -35.52 -21.43
C LYS A 312 26.32 -35.54 -20.02
N VAL A 313 25.05 -35.18 -19.83
CA VAL A 313 24.42 -35.25 -18.51
C VAL A 313 24.23 -36.69 -18.03
N ARG A 314 24.08 -37.67 -18.91
CA ARG A 314 24.08 -39.10 -18.54
C ARG A 314 25.48 -39.61 -18.18
N ASP A 315 26.51 -39.13 -18.88
CA ASP A 315 27.87 -39.66 -18.79
C ASP A 315 28.74 -38.94 -17.73
N HIS A 316 28.50 -37.65 -17.47
CA HIS A 316 29.28 -36.83 -16.51
C HIS A 316 28.65 -36.70 -15.12
N ASN A 317 27.35 -37.03 -14.95
CA ASN A 317 26.74 -36.96 -13.63
C ASN A 317 26.98 -38.22 -12.80
N SER A 318 27.58 -38.02 -11.63
CA SER A 318 27.46 -38.92 -10.48
C SER A 318 26.00 -39.03 -9.96
N ILE A 319 25.07 -38.26 -10.53
CA ILE A 319 23.65 -38.16 -10.15
C ILE A 319 22.80 -39.00 -11.11
N LYS A 320 22.31 -40.15 -10.63
CA LYS A 320 21.32 -40.95 -11.35
C LYS A 320 19.94 -40.28 -11.28
N LEU A 321 19.49 -39.68 -12.39
CA LEU A 321 18.15 -39.12 -12.52
C LEU A 321 17.10 -40.22 -12.64
N ALA A 322 15.96 -40.05 -11.97
CA ALA A 322 14.80 -40.90 -12.22
C ALA A 322 14.11 -40.57 -13.56
N PRO A 323 13.29 -41.49 -14.11
CA PRO A 323 12.62 -41.30 -15.39
C PRO A 323 11.86 -39.96 -15.51
N ALA A 324 11.10 -39.56 -14.49
CA ALA A 324 10.38 -38.27 -14.50
C ALA A 324 11.31 -37.05 -14.48
N GLN A 325 12.46 -37.14 -13.81
CA GLN A 325 13.46 -36.06 -13.78
C GLN A 325 14.16 -35.95 -15.14
N LEU A 326 14.47 -37.08 -15.77
CA LEU A 326 14.99 -37.13 -17.14
C LEU A 326 13.99 -36.54 -18.14
N GLN A 327 12.71 -36.91 -18.01
CA GLN A 327 11.63 -36.36 -18.82
C GLN A 327 11.54 -34.83 -18.66
N ALA A 328 11.61 -34.31 -17.44
CA ALA A 328 11.61 -32.87 -17.20
C ALA A 328 12.76 -32.16 -17.94
N VAL A 329 13.97 -32.73 -17.88
CA VAL A 329 15.14 -32.19 -18.59
C VAL A 329 14.95 -32.20 -20.11
N GLN A 330 14.44 -33.30 -20.66
CA GLN A 330 14.17 -33.41 -22.10
C GLN A 330 13.08 -32.43 -22.55
N SER A 331 11.96 -32.37 -21.82
CA SER A 331 10.85 -31.47 -22.12
C SER A 331 11.27 -30.00 -22.03
N ALA A 332 12.14 -29.62 -21.11
CA ALA A 332 12.60 -28.23 -20.97
C ALA A 332 13.43 -27.75 -22.18
N LEU A 333 14.08 -28.66 -22.92
CA LEU A 333 14.84 -28.32 -24.12
C LEU A 333 13.95 -28.15 -25.35
N GLN A 334 12.89 -28.96 -25.42
CA GLN A 334 11.97 -29.07 -26.55
C GLN A 334 10.86 -28.02 -26.52
N ASN A 335 10.45 -27.60 -25.32
CA ASN A 335 9.30 -26.73 -25.14
C ASN A 335 9.73 -25.33 -24.71
N GLY A 336 8.98 -24.32 -25.13
CA GLY A 336 9.26 -22.95 -24.72
C GLY A 336 8.79 -22.59 -23.33
N VAL A 337 7.77 -23.29 -22.83
CA VAL A 337 7.32 -23.23 -21.45
C VAL A 337 7.16 -24.65 -20.93
N LEU A 338 7.62 -24.91 -19.72
CA LEU A 338 7.45 -26.17 -19.01
C LEU A 338 7.06 -25.92 -17.56
N VAL A 339 6.11 -26.70 -17.05
CA VAL A 339 5.85 -26.79 -15.61
C VAL A 339 6.46 -28.09 -15.06
N ILE A 340 7.19 -27.97 -13.95
CA ILE A 340 7.68 -29.10 -13.16
C ILE A 340 7.01 -29.01 -11.79
N THR A 341 6.17 -30.00 -11.48
CA THR A 341 5.46 -30.08 -10.20
C THR A 341 5.84 -31.33 -9.43
N GLY A 342 5.76 -31.28 -8.10
CA GLY A 342 5.89 -32.46 -7.25
C GLY A 342 6.05 -32.07 -5.80
N GLY A 343 5.69 -32.98 -4.90
CA GLY A 343 5.71 -32.74 -3.45
C GLY A 343 7.11 -32.51 -2.85
N PRO A 344 7.21 -32.28 -1.53
CA PRO A 344 8.48 -32.26 -0.81
C PRO A 344 9.26 -33.59 -0.99
N GLY A 345 10.58 -33.50 -1.19
CA GLY A 345 11.44 -34.68 -1.28
C GLY A 345 11.41 -35.45 -2.61
N THR A 346 10.72 -34.96 -3.65
CA THR A 346 10.66 -35.60 -4.98
C THR A 346 11.87 -35.32 -5.88
N GLY A 347 12.86 -34.60 -5.35
CA GLY A 347 14.10 -34.29 -6.05
C GLY A 347 13.99 -33.15 -7.07
N LYS A 348 13.07 -32.18 -6.87
CA LYS A 348 12.99 -30.93 -7.65
C LYS A 348 14.37 -30.27 -7.78
N THR A 349 15.07 -30.08 -6.67
CA THR A 349 16.42 -29.50 -6.62
C THR A 349 17.44 -30.28 -7.47
N THR A 350 17.40 -31.62 -7.44
CA THR A 350 18.27 -32.46 -8.28
C THR A 350 17.95 -32.27 -9.77
N THR A 351 16.67 -32.11 -10.10
CA THR A 351 16.20 -31.83 -11.46
C THR A 351 16.68 -30.46 -11.93
N LEU A 352 16.61 -29.43 -11.08
CA LEU A 352 17.15 -28.09 -11.39
C LEU A 352 18.65 -28.11 -11.70
N LYS A 353 19.45 -28.86 -10.92
CA LYS A 353 20.89 -29.01 -11.17
C LYS A 353 21.16 -29.58 -12.55
N ALA A 354 20.48 -30.66 -12.90
CA ALA A 354 20.60 -31.29 -14.21
C ALA A 354 20.18 -30.35 -15.34
N LEU A 355 19.06 -29.62 -15.18
CA LEU A 355 18.60 -28.62 -16.14
C LEU A 355 19.66 -27.54 -16.39
N LEU A 356 20.24 -26.99 -15.32
CA LEU A 356 21.26 -25.96 -15.42
C LEU A 356 22.51 -26.45 -16.13
N GLU A 357 22.93 -27.69 -15.89
CA GLU A 357 24.07 -28.29 -16.58
C GLU A 357 23.80 -28.50 -18.08
N VAL A 358 22.61 -28.97 -18.44
CA VAL A 358 22.21 -29.09 -19.84
C VAL A 358 22.16 -27.71 -20.50
N PHE A 359 21.50 -26.72 -19.88
CA PHE A 359 21.40 -25.38 -20.43
C PHE A 359 22.77 -24.74 -20.61
N ARG A 360 23.68 -24.90 -19.64
CA ARG A 360 25.08 -24.46 -19.76
C ARG A 360 25.79 -25.17 -20.91
N SER A 361 25.63 -26.48 -21.06
CA SER A 361 26.22 -27.27 -22.15
C SER A 361 25.68 -26.88 -23.52
N ALA A 362 24.43 -26.41 -23.57
CA ALA A 362 23.78 -25.87 -24.76
C ALA A 362 24.09 -24.39 -25.02
N GLY A 363 24.91 -23.75 -24.17
CA GLY A 363 25.30 -22.34 -24.30
C GLY A 363 24.23 -21.33 -23.90
N LEU A 364 23.18 -21.75 -23.18
CA LEU A 364 22.06 -20.89 -22.78
C LEU A 364 22.39 -20.14 -21.48
N ARG A 365 22.38 -18.81 -21.54
CA ARG A 365 22.39 -17.93 -20.38
C ARG A 365 21.08 -18.08 -19.62
N THR A 366 21.20 -18.68 -18.44
CA THR A 366 20.05 -19.00 -17.59
C THR A 366 19.96 -18.04 -16.42
N LEU A 367 18.77 -17.46 -16.19
CA LEU A 367 18.45 -16.71 -14.98
C LEU A 367 17.63 -17.57 -14.02
N LEU A 368 17.93 -17.43 -12.72
CA LEU A 368 17.26 -18.14 -11.64
C LEU A 368 16.51 -17.14 -10.76
N ALA A 369 15.24 -17.41 -10.48
CA ALA A 369 14.49 -16.61 -9.54
C ALA A 369 13.48 -17.39 -8.71
N ALA A 370 13.05 -16.76 -7.63
CA ALA A 370 12.00 -17.26 -6.74
C ALA A 370 11.20 -16.07 -6.16
N PRO A 371 9.97 -16.25 -5.66
CA PRO A 371 9.17 -15.16 -5.12
C PRO A 371 9.74 -14.56 -3.83
N THR A 372 10.37 -15.39 -2.98
CA THR A 372 10.89 -14.94 -1.67
C THR A 372 12.42 -14.97 -1.60
N GLY A 373 12.99 -14.10 -0.75
CA GLY A 373 14.44 -14.04 -0.54
C GLY A 373 15.01 -15.34 0.04
N ARG A 374 14.25 -16.03 0.90
CA ARG A 374 14.64 -17.33 1.47
C ARG A 374 14.69 -18.42 0.40
N ALA A 375 13.69 -18.48 -0.49
CA ALA A 375 13.67 -19.43 -1.59
C ALA A 375 14.83 -19.17 -2.57
N ALA A 376 15.06 -17.91 -2.96
CA ALA A 376 16.18 -17.54 -3.83
C ALA A 376 17.55 -17.91 -3.20
N LYS A 377 17.73 -17.69 -1.89
CA LYS A 377 18.95 -18.09 -1.18
C LYS A 377 19.16 -19.61 -1.21
N ARG A 378 18.13 -20.39 -0.90
CA ARG A 378 18.18 -21.86 -0.95
C ARG A 378 18.46 -22.38 -2.37
N MET A 379 17.81 -21.79 -3.37
CA MET A 379 18.04 -22.11 -4.78
C MET A 379 19.50 -21.84 -5.16
N THR A 380 20.09 -20.74 -4.68
CA THR A 380 21.52 -20.42 -4.87
C THR A 380 22.43 -21.45 -4.23
N GLU A 381 22.23 -21.76 -2.94
CA GLU A 381 23.01 -22.74 -2.19
C GLU A 381 22.94 -24.12 -2.83
N ALA A 382 21.75 -24.51 -3.28
CA ALA A 382 21.53 -25.80 -3.88
C ALA A 382 22.17 -25.90 -5.26
N THR A 383 21.97 -24.91 -6.13
CA THR A 383 22.40 -24.98 -7.54
C THR A 383 23.84 -24.50 -7.78
N GLY A 384 24.43 -23.75 -6.85
CA GLY A 384 25.73 -23.11 -7.01
C GLY A 384 25.71 -21.90 -7.96
N GLN A 385 24.53 -21.45 -8.42
CA GLN A 385 24.35 -20.30 -9.30
C GLN A 385 23.48 -19.25 -8.62
N GLN A 386 23.83 -17.97 -8.79
CA GLN A 386 23.12 -16.88 -8.12
C GLN A 386 21.65 -16.79 -8.60
N ALA A 387 20.72 -16.96 -7.66
CA ALA A 387 19.30 -16.70 -7.86
C ALA A 387 18.87 -15.38 -7.23
N LYS A 388 17.89 -14.71 -7.84
CA LYS A 388 17.32 -13.44 -7.36
C LYS A 388 15.87 -13.62 -6.91
N THR A 389 15.34 -12.68 -6.14
CA THR A 389 13.88 -12.61 -6.00
C THR A 389 13.27 -12.14 -7.32
N LEU A 390 12.02 -12.48 -7.62
CA LEU A 390 11.31 -11.96 -8.80
C LEU A 390 11.35 -10.43 -8.85
N HIS A 391 11.11 -9.76 -7.71
CA HIS A 391 11.21 -8.31 -7.59
C HIS A 391 12.61 -7.77 -7.95
N ARG A 392 13.69 -8.44 -7.53
CA ARG A 392 15.07 -8.03 -7.90
C ARG A 392 15.42 -8.37 -9.34
N LEU A 393 14.89 -9.47 -9.87
CA LEU A 393 15.07 -9.87 -11.27
C LEU A 393 14.43 -8.85 -12.21
N LEU A 394 13.22 -8.39 -11.86
CA LEU A 394 12.44 -7.41 -12.61
C LEU A 394 12.82 -5.96 -12.29
N GLU A 395 13.86 -5.74 -11.49
CA GLU A 395 14.36 -4.42 -11.11
C GLU A 395 13.25 -3.52 -10.52
N PHE A 396 12.48 -4.05 -9.57
CA PHE A 396 11.43 -3.31 -8.88
C PHE A 396 12.03 -2.14 -8.08
N GLY A 397 11.60 -0.93 -8.38
CA GLY A 397 12.12 0.29 -7.79
C GLY A 397 11.16 1.47 -7.89
N TYR A 398 11.53 2.59 -7.27
CA TYR A 398 10.77 3.84 -7.33
C TYR A 398 11.25 4.69 -8.49
N GLU A 399 10.39 4.93 -9.48
CA GLU A 399 10.71 5.74 -10.66
C GLU A 399 9.53 6.64 -11.04
N SER A 400 9.82 7.90 -11.39
CA SER A 400 8.84 8.94 -11.75
C SER A 400 7.61 9.03 -10.84
N GLY A 401 7.79 8.99 -9.52
CA GLY A 401 6.71 9.20 -8.55
C GLY A 401 5.95 7.95 -8.11
N GLY A 402 6.36 6.74 -8.53
CA GLY A 402 5.72 5.49 -8.11
C GLY A 402 6.61 4.26 -8.19
N PHE A 403 6.22 3.18 -7.52
CA PHE A 403 6.89 1.89 -7.65
C PHE A 403 6.54 1.21 -8.96
N ARG A 404 7.54 0.70 -9.68
CA ARG A 404 7.36 -0.02 -10.94
C ARG A 404 8.43 -1.09 -11.18
N PHE A 405 8.15 -2.01 -12.08
CA PHE A 405 9.11 -2.97 -12.61
C PHE A 405 9.83 -2.39 -13.84
N CYS A 406 11.15 -2.27 -13.78
CA CYS A 406 11.93 -1.67 -14.88
C CYS A 406 12.16 -2.65 -16.05
N ARG A 407 12.11 -3.96 -15.80
CA ARG A 407 12.12 -4.98 -16.86
C ARG A 407 10.71 -5.23 -17.37
N ASN A 408 10.53 -5.14 -18.69
CA ASN A 408 9.23 -5.23 -19.37
C ASN A 408 9.41 -5.54 -20.88
N GLU A 409 8.39 -5.36 -21.71
CA GLU A 409 8.45 -5.67 -23.14
C GLU A 409 9.47 -4.82 -23.91
N THR A 410 9.66 -3.57 -23.49
CA THR A 410 10.61 -2.62 -24.12
C THR A 410 12.03 -2.75 -23.56
N ASN A 411 12.15 -3.32 -22.35
CA ASN A 411 13.41 -3.60 -21.68
C ASN A 411 13.40 -5.05 -21.14
N PRO A 412 13.50 -6.06 -22.02
CA PRO A 412 13.33 -7.46 -21.63
C PRO A 412 14.49 -7.97 -20.77
N LEU A 413 14.29 -9.14 -20.16
CA LEU A 413 15.33 -9.91 -19.50
C LEU A 413 16.35 -10.40 -20.53
N GLU A 414 17.63 -10.24 -20.22
CA GLU A 414 18.70 -10.72 -21.07
C GLU A 414 19.05 -12.18 -20.73
N ALA A 415 18.23 -13.11 -21.22
CA ALA A 415 18.38 -14.54 -20.95
C ALA A 415 17.81 -15.41 -22.07
N GLU A 416 18.42 -16.59 -22.27
CA GLU A 416 17.88 -17.63 -23.17
C GLU A 416 17.06 -18.68 -22.41
N ALA A 417 17.22 -18.74 -21.08
CA ALA A 417 16.37 -19.53 -20.20
C ALA A 417 16.11 -18.81 -18.87
N VAL A 418 14.91 -18.96 -18.32
CA VAL A 418 14.49 -18.47 -17.00
C VAL A 418 13.87 -19.63 -16.25
N ILE A 419 14.39 -19.92 -15.05
CA ILE A 419 13.84 -20.93 -14.15
C ILE A 419 13.32 -20.23 -12.91
N ILE A 420 12.03 -20.42 -12.63
CA ILE A 420 11.37 -19.88 -11.44
C ILE A 420 11.04 -21.03 -10.49
N ASP A 421 11.52 -20.96 -9.26
CA ASP A 421 11.19 -21.91 -8.19
C ASP A 421 10.11 -21.34 -7.26
N GLU A 422 9.39 -22.22 -6.56
CA GLU A 422 8.25 -21.89 -5.68
C GLU A 422 7.14 -21.08 -6.38
N VAL A 423 6.79 -21.43 -7.62
CA VAL A 423 5.78 -20.72 -8.44
C VAL A 423 4.38 -20.74 -7.82
N SER A 424 4.08 -21.69 -6.92
CA SER A 424 2.81 -21.72 -6.17
C SER A 424 2.56 -20.43 -5.38
N MET A 425 3.61 -19.70 -5.01
CA MET A 425 3.49 -18.42 -4.29
C MET A 425 3.41 -17.20 -5.22
N VAL A 426 3.35 -17.37 -6.54
CA VAL A 426 3.33 -16.26 -7.52
C VAL A 426 1.90 -15.93 -7.90
N ASP A 427 1.46 -14.71 -7.57
CA ASP A 427 0.14 -14.20 -7.93
C ASP A 427 0.05 -13.77 -9.41
N LEU A 428 -1.18 -13.47 -9.85
CA LEU A 428 -1.46 -13.10 -11.24
C LEU A 428 -0.71 -11.85 -11.70
N MET A 429 -0.62 -10.82 -10.85
CA MET A 429 0.02 -9.55 -11.21
C MET A 429 1.53 -9.69 -11.34
N LEU A 430 2.16 -10.46 -10.46
CA LEU A 430 3.60 -10.75 -10.54
C LEU A 430 3.91 -11.65 -11.74
N MET A 431 3.08 -12.66 -12.03
CA MET A 431 3.22 -13.47 -13.24
C MET A 431 3.06 -12.63 -14.50
N HIS A 432 2.07 -11.74 -14.54
CA HIS A 432 1.85 -10.81 -15.65
C HIS A 432 3.11 -9.97 -15.92
N ASN A 433 3.66 -9.33 -14.89
CA ASN A 433 4.88 -8.53 -15.04
C ASN A 433 6.11 -9.36 -15.41
N LEU A 434 6.24 -10.59 -14.89
CA LEU A 434 7.30 -11.51 -15.29
C LEU A 434 7.23 -11.84 -16.79
N LEU A 435 6.06 -12.26 -17.29
CA LEU A 435 5.89 -12.67 -18.69
C LEU A 435 6.02 -11.48 -19.66
N LYS A 436 5.74 -10.25 -19.22
CA LYS A 436 6.04 -9.05 -19.99
C LYS A 436 7.53 -8.88 -20.23
N ALA A 437 8.36 -9.25 -19.26
CA ALA A 437 9.80 -9.11 -19.32
C ALA A 437 10.52 -10.28 -20.03
N ILE A 438 9.84 -11.39 -20.30
CA ILE A 438 10.47 -12.57 -20.95
C ILE A 438 10.42 -12.42 -22.47
N PRO A 439 11.56 -12.47 -23.19
CA PRO A 439 11.58 -12.39 -24.64
C PRO A 439 11.17 -13.72 -25.29
N ASP A 440 10.65 -13.66 -26.53
CA ASP A 440 10.01 -14.82 -27.19
C ASP A 440 10.94 -16.00 -27.47
N HIS A 441 12.25 -15.76 -27.61
CA HIS A 441 13.25 -16.80 -27.81
C HIS A 441 13.60 -17.53 -26.49
N CYS A 442 13.23 -16.98 -25.34
CA CYS A 442 13.59 -17.51 -24.04
C CYS A 442 12.78 -18.78 -23.68
N ARG A 443 13.39 -19.71 -22.95
CA ARG A 443 12.70 -20.84 -22.33
C ARG A 443 12.28 -20.49 -20.91
N LEU A 444 11.03 -20.78 -20.55
CA LEU A 444 10.52 -20.57 -19.19
C LEU A 444 10.24 -21.93 -18.52
N VAL A 445 10.91 -22.19 -17.40
CA VAL A 445 10.65 -23.37 -16.56
C VAL A 445 10.03 -22.89 -15.25
N LEU A 446 8.79 -23.28 -15.01
CA LEU A 446 8.04 -22.99 -13.79
C LEU A 446 8.14 -24.21 -12.87
N VAL A 447 8.71 -24.04 -11.69
CA VAL A 447 8.88 -25.11 -10.70
C VAL A 447 8.09 -24.75 -9.46
N GLY A 448 7.24 -25.66 -9.01
CA GLY A 448 6.42 -25.43 -7.83
C GLY A 448 5.77 -26.71 -7.35
N ASP A 449 4.89 -26.57 -6.39
CA ASP A 449 4.12 -27.67 -5.83
C ASP A 449 2.65 -27.26 -5.91
N SER A 450 1.87 -27.98 -6.72
CA SER A 450 0.43 -27.68 -6.89
C SER A 450 -0.37 -27.88 -5.61
N ASP A 451 0.19 -28.65 -4.67
CA ASP A 451 -0.50 -29.11 -3.48
C ASP A 451 -0.08 -28.26 -2.25
N GLN A 452 0.82 -27.28 -2.44
CA GLN A 452 1.16 -26.28 -1.42
C GLN A 452 0.19 -25.10 -1.41
N LEU A 453 0.34 -24.24 -0.39
CA LEU A 453 -0.43 -23.01 -0.27
C LEU A 453 -0.26 -22.13 -1.53
N PRO A 454 -1.36 -21.54 -2.03
CA PRO A 454 -1.32 -20.61 -3.16
C PRO A 454 -0.67 -19.27 -2.76
N SER A 455 -0.55 -18.35 -3.72
CA SER A 455 -0.11 -16.98 -3.47
C SER A 455 -1.04 -16.27 -2.48
N VAL A 456 -0.47 -15.30 -1.76
CA VAL A 456 -1.26 -14.37 -0.92
C VAL A 456 -2.06 -13.39 -1.78
N GLY A 457 -1.49 -12.96 -2.92
CA GLY A 457 -2.19 -12.14 -3.90
C GLY A 457 -3.15 -12.97 -4.77
N ALA A 458 -3.99 -12.27 -5.55
CA ALA A 458 -5.03 -12.90 -6.34
C ALA A 458 -4.55 -13.81 -7.47
N GLY A 459 -5.32 -14.89 -7.68
CA GLY A 459 -5.14 -15.88 -8.74
C GLY A 459 -4.36 -17.12 -8.29
N ASN A 460 -4.74 -18.28 -8.82
CA ASN A 460 -4.07 -19.55 -8.56
C ASN A 460 -3.27 -19.99 -9.80
N VAL A 461 -2.34 -19.14 -10.20
CA VAL A 461 -1.68 -19.20 -11.52
C VAL A 461 -1.06 -20.57 -11.82
N LEU A 462 -0.32 -21.17 -10.87
CA LEU A 462 0.32 -22.47 -11.11
C LEU A 462 -0.72 -23.57 -11.38
N ARG A 463 -1.78 -23.61 -10.59
CA ARG A 463 -2.84 -24.61 -10.72
C ARG A 463 -3.61 -24.41 -12.03
N ASP A 464 -3.98 -23.18 -12.34
CA ASP A 464 -4.72 -22.85 -13.56
C ASP A 464 -3.91 -23.20 -14.83
N ILE A 465 -2.59 -22.97 -14.81
CA ILE A 465 -1.69 -23.41 -15.90
C ILE A 465 -1.71 -24.94 -16.05
N ILE A 466 -1.64 -25.69 -14.94
CA ILE A 466 -1.67 -27.16 -14.95
C ILE A 466 -3.02 -27.67 -15.47
N ASP A 467 -4.12 -27.16 -14.93
CA ASP A 467 -5.48 -27.62 -15.22
C ASP A 467 -5.91 -27.23 -16.65
N SER A 468 -5.33 -26.18 -17.24
CA SER A 468 -5.58 -25.80 -18.63
C SER A 468 -5.23 -26.89 -19.66
N GLY A 469 -4.29 -27.79 -19.33
CA GLY A 469 -3.75 -28.79 -20.26
C GLY A 469 -3.03 -28.22 -21.48
N ARG A 470 -2.75 -26.92 -21.53
CA ARG A 470 -2.12 -26.24 -22.68
C ARG A 470 -0.60 -26.17 -22.61
N ILE A 471 -0.05 -26.17 -21.40
CA ILE A 471 1.39 -26.13 -21.15
C ILE A 471 1.87 -27.53 -20.75
N PRO A 472 3.00 -28.02 -21.28
CA PRO A 472 3.58 -29.29 -20.84
C PRO A 472 3.85 -29.29 -19.33
N VAL A 473 3.38 -30.34 -18.65
CA VAL A 473 3.59 -30.56 -17.22
C VAL A 473 4.34 -31.87 -16.99
N VAL A 474 5.39 -31.82 -16.19
CA VAL A 474 6.08 -33.03 -15.70
C VAL A 474 5.91 -33.12 -14.19
N ARG A 475 5.24 -34.19 -13.73
CA ARG A 475 5.00 -34.45 -12.30
C ARG A 475 6.05 -35.41 -11.75
N LEU A 476 6.83 -34.96 -10.77
CA LEU A 476 7.82 -35.76 -10.05
C LEU A 476 7.11 -36.52 -8.92
N THR A 477 6.91 -37.82 -9.10
CA THR A 477 6.12 -38.66 -8.16
C THR A 477 6.97 -39.46 -7.17
N ARG A 478 8.24 -39.74 -7.49
CA ARG A 478 9.11 -40.55 -6.65
C ARG A 478 9.74 -39.71 -5.53
N VAL A 479 9.46 -40.07 -4.27
CA VAL A 479 10.09 -39.46 -3.09
C VAL A 479 11.44 -40.11 -2.82
N PHE A 480 12.49 -39.30 -2.67
CA PHE A 480 13.86 -39.71 -2.36
C PHE A 480 14.23 -39.23 -0.96
N ARG A 481 13.63 -39.79 0.08
CA ARG A 481 14.00 -39.44 1.45
C ARG A 481 15.05 -40.42 1.98
N GLN A 482 16.02 -39.90 2.72
CA GLN A 482 16.96 -40.69 3.50
C GLN A 482 16.26 -41.20 4.77
N GLY A 483 16.24 -42.53 4.96
CA GLY A 483 15.93 -43.16 6.26
C GLY A 483 14.44 -43.36 6.57
N ASN A 484 14.14 -44.56 7.08
CA ASN A 484 12.83 -45.13 7.37
C ASN A 484 12.09 -44.51 8.59
N GLU A 485 12.29 -43.23 8.96
CA GLU A 485 11.76 -42.70 10.22
C GLU A 485 11.24 -41.25 10.13
N SER A 486 10.20 -40.98 9.33
CA SER A 486 9.50 -39.71 9.48
C SER A 486 8.01 -39.84 9.17
N TYR A 487 7.20 -39.89 10.24
CA TYR A 487 5.74 -39.92 10.27
C TYR A 487 5.04 -38.71 9.61
N ILE A 488 5.78 -37.76 9.04
CA ILE A 488 5.21 -36.54 8.45
C ILE A 488 4.43 -36.85 7.16
N ALA A 489 4.77 -37.91 6.42
CA ALA A 489 4.11 -38.25 5.16
C ALA A 489 2.71 -38.88 5.31
N VAL A 490 2.30 -39.29 6.52
CA VAL A 490 0.98 -39.90 6.75
C VAL A 490 -0.10 -38.81 6.96
N ASN A 491 0.31 -37.56 7.24
CA ASN A 491 -0.57 -36.44 7.58
C ASN A 491 -0.38 -35.19 6.68
N ALA A 492 0.29 -35.31 5.53
CA ALA A 492 0.60 -34.18 4.63
C ALA A 492 -0.22 -34.23 3.34
#